data_AF-A0A6S6TM97-F1
#
_entry.id   AF-A0A6S6TM97-F1
#
_cell.length_a   1.000
_cell.length_b   1.000
_cell.length_c   1.000
_cell.angle_alpha   90.00
_cell.angle_beta   90.00
_cell.angle_gamma   90.00
#
_symmetry.space_group_name_H-M   'P 1'
#
loop_
_entity.id
_entity.type
_entity.pdbx_description
1 polymer ?
#
loop_
_entity_poly.entity_id
_entity_poly.type
_entity_poly.pdbx_seq_one_letter_code
_entity_poly.pdbx_strand_id
1 'polypeptide(L)'
;MEVFKLRFFFDAGSGICMWSANDNSKEKFGDYPIECNQLPISENLWRKLSYLTAWYDTCIDWSYPPNPTPWSTSECHRFNKEVLSVLNDVTRELGKEYIIQNEFKSVIVNS
;
A
#
# COMPACT_ATOMS: atom_id res chain seq x y z
N MET A 1 2.55 5.60 -25.86
CA MET A 1 1.68 5.54 -24.66
C MET A 1 2.49 6.06 -23.51
N GLU A 2 1.99 7.08 -22.83
CA GLU A 2 2.56 7.56 -21.58
C GLU A 2 2.16 6.60 -20.46
N VAL A 3 3.13 6.18 -19.65
CA VAL A 3 2.93 5.21 -18.57
C VAL A 3 2.82 5.98 -17.26
N PHE A 4 1.86 5.60 -16.40
CA PHE A 4 1.74 6.12 -15.04
C PHE A 4 2.60 5.26 -14.11
N LYS A 5 3.57 5.88 -13.43
CA LYS A 5 4.40 5.17 -12.44
C LYS A 5 3.86 5.45 -11.05
N LEU A 6 3.58 4.39 -10.31
CA LEU A 6 3.10 4.45 -8.93
C LEU A 6 4.12 3.77 -8.02
N ARG A 7 4.24 4.21 -6.78
CA ARG A 7 4.95 3.49 -5.71
C ARG A 7 3.94 2.91 -4.74
N PHE A 8 4.22 1.72 -4.25
CA PHE A 8 3.41 1.05 -3.23
C PHE A 8 4.25 0.81 -1.98
N PHE A 9 3.91 1.50 -0.90
CA PHE A 9 4.44 1.27 0.45
C PHE A 9 3.48 1.90 1.46
N PHE A 10 3.47 1.37 2.68
CA PHE A 10 2.70 1.95 3.78
C PHE A 10 3.52 3.03 4.50
N ASP A 11 2.88 4.16 4.76
CA ASP A 11 3.37 5.18 5.68
C ASP A 11 2.43 5.23 6.90
N ALA A 12 2.96 4.88 8.07
CA ALA A 12 2.16 4.65 9.27
C ALA A 12 1.41 5.93 9.69
N GLY A 13 0.10 5.82 9.89
CA GLY A 13 -0.78 6.93 10.25
C GLY A 13 -1.14 7.87 9.09
N SER A 14 -0.62 7.64 7.88
CA SER A 14 -0.94 8.48 6.71
C SER A 14 -2.33 8.20 6.12
N GLY A 15 -2.86 6.98 6.33
CA GLY A 15 -4.07 6.50 5.64
C GLY A 15 -3.87 6.17 4.16
N ILE A 16 -2.65 6.30 3.62
CA ILE A 16 -2.31 6.11 2.21
C ILE A 16 -1.28 4.98 2.03
N CYS A 17 -1.40 4.23 0.93
CA CYS A 17 -0.43 3.21 0.52
C CYS A 17 0.06 3.34 -0.94
N MET A 18 -0.47 4.31 -1.69
CA MET A 18 -0.21 4.51 -3.12
C MET A 18 0.28 5.94 -3.37
N TRP A 19 1.33 6.06 -4.18
CA TRP A 19 2.05 7.32 -4.36
C TRP A 19 2.41 7.56 -5.82
N SER A 20 2.29 8.81 -6.27
CA SER A 20 2.73 9.23 -7.61
C SER A 20 4.25 9.15 -7.72
N ALA A 21 4.77 8.63 -8.85
CA ALA A 21 6.21 8.38 -9.04
C ALA A 21 6.80 8.95 -10.34
N ASN A 22 5.97 9.54 -11.20
CA ASN A 22 6.40 10.34 -12.36
C ASN A 22 5.44 11.50 -12.64
N ASP A 23 5.86 12.43 -13.49
CA ASP A 23 5.07 13.62 -13.84
C ASP A 23 3.66 13.27 -14.33
N ASN A 24 3.51 12.23 -15.16
CA ASN A 24 2.20 11.77 -15.63
C ASN A 24 1.27 11.33 -14.49
N SER A 25 1.79 10.57 -13.51
CA SER A 25 1.01 10.17 -12.33
C SER A 25 0.68 11.37 -11.45
N LYS A 26 1.60 12.32 -11.31
CA LYS A 26 1.41 13.55 -10.54
C LYS A 26 0.34 14.45 -11.14
N GLU A 27 0.35 14.61 -12.45
CA GLU A 27 -0.67 15.37 -13.18
C GLU A 27 -2.05 14.71 -13.05
N LYS A 28 -2.12 13.37 -13.09
CA LYS A 28 -3.39 12.63 -13.02
C LYS A 28 -3.99 12.53 -11.63
N PHE A 29 -3.18 12.26 -10.60
CA PHE A 29 -3.66 11.93 -9.26
C PHE A 29 -3.32 12.97 -8.19
N GLY A 30 -2.46 13.94 -8.51
CA GLY A 30 -1.89 14.87 -7.56
C GLY A 30 -0.43 14.55 -7.23
N ASP A 31 0.26 15.54 -6.68
CA ASP A 31 1.73 15.58 -6.63
C ASP A 31 2.37 14.46 -5.77
N TYR A 32 1.62 13.85 -4.85
CA TYR A 32 2.19 12.83 -3.97
C TYR A 32 1.24 11.69 -3.52
N PRO A 33 0.34 11.83 -2.53
CA PRO A 33 -0.54 10.73 -2.13
C PRO A 33 -1.65 10.49 -3.16
N ILE A 34 -1.98 9.23 -3.37
CA ILE A 34 -3.10 8.81 -4.22
C ILE A 34 -4.14 8.13 -3.33
N GLU A 35 -5.32 8.72 -3.27
CA GLU A 35 -6.45 8.08 -2.60
C GLU A 35 -6.82 6.80 -3.34
N CYS A 36 -7.03 5.70 -2.62
CA CYS A 36 -7.24 4.39 -3.25
C CYS A 36 -8.45 4.41 -4.21
N ASN A 37 -9.48 5.21 -3.90
CA ASN A 37 -10.69 5.36 -4.73
C ASN A 37 -10.49 6.18 -6.02
N GLN A 38 -9.34 6.84 -6.21
CA GLN A 38 -8.99 7.52 -7.45
C GLN A 38 -8.39 6.57 -8.49
N LEU A 39 -7.87 5.42 -8.06
CA LEU A 39 -7.33 4.42 -8.96
C LEU A 39 -8.46 3.82 -9.82
N PRO A 40 -8.22 3.56 -11.12
CA PRO A 40 -9.20 2.91 -12.00
C PRO A 40 -9.26 1.39 -11.74
N ILE A 41 -9.59 1.02 -10.51
CA ILE A 41 -9.79 -0.36 -10.04
C ILE A 41 -11.18 -0.50 -9.43
N SER A 42 -11.62 -1.73 -9.23
CA SER A 42 -12.93 -2.05 -8.66
C SER A 42 -13.09 -1.53 -7.24
N GLU A 43 -14.35 -1.27 -6.85
CA GLU A 43 -14.68 -0.77 -5.51
C GLU A 43 -14.18 -1.68 -4.39
N ASN A 44 -14.35 -2.99 -4.60
CA ASN A 44 -13.86 -4.00 -3.67
C ASN A 44 -12.36 -3.91 -3.47
N LEU A 45 -11.59 -3.62 -4.52
CA LEU A 45 -10.15 -3.65 -4.47
C LEU A 45 -9.57 -2.39 -3.81
N TRP A 46 -10.10 -1.20 -4.13
CA TRP A 46 -9.66 0.00 -3.41
C TRP A 46 -10.05 -0.03 -1.93
N ARG A 47 -11.22 -0.61 -1.58
CA ARG A 47 -11.59 -0.81 -0.17
C ARG A 47 -10.66 -1.77 0.56
N LYS A 48 -10.19 -2.83 -0.12
CA LYS A 48 -9.17 -3.73 0.43
C LYS A 48 -7.85 -3.01 0.68
N LEU A 49 -7.41 -2.13 -0.23
CA LEU A 49 -6.22 -1.30 0.00
C LEU A 49 -6.40 -0.42 1.24
N SER A 50 -7.53 0.28 1.35
CA SER A 50 -7.83 1.10 2.54
C SER A 50 -7.85 0.25 3.83
N TYR A 51 -8.41 -0.96 3.79
CA TYR A 51 -8.37 -1.89 4.92
C TYR A 51 -6.95 -2.31 5.28
N LEU A 52 -6.11 -2.63 4.30
CA LEU A 52 -4.71 -2.99 4.55
C LEU A 52 -3.93 -1.83 5.17
N THR A 53 -4.17 -0.59 4.77
CA THR A 53 -3.54 0.58 5.38
C THR A 53 -3.94 0.73 6.84
N ALA A 54 -5.24 0.63 7.14
CA ALA A 54 -5.72 0.67 8.52
C ALA A 54 -5.19 -0.50 9.37
N TRP A 55 -5.08 -1.70 8.78
CA TRP A 55 -4.49 -2.85 9.45
C TRP A 55 -3.01 -2.59 9.74
N TYR A 56 -2.23 -2.12 8.77
CA TYR A 56 -0.81 -1.78 8.93
C TYR A 56 -0.55 -0.86 10.13
N ASP A 57 -1.38 0.16 10.35
CA ASP A 57 -1.22 1.06 11.49
C ASP A 57 -1.28 0.36 12.86
N THR A 58 -1.95 -0.80 12.95
CA THR A 58 -2.00 -1.59 14.19
C THR A 58 -0.74 -2.40 14.44
N CYS A 59 0.19 -2.48 13.47
CA CYS A 59 1.49 -3.11 13.67
C CYS A 59 2.50 -2.18 14.36
N ILE A 60 2.14 -0.93 14.63
CA ILE A 60 2.97 0.04 15.34
C ILE A 60 2.52 0.14 16.80
N ASP A 61 3.47 0.05 17.73
CA ASP A 61 3.24 0.44 19.11
C ASP A 61 3.21 1.98 19.21
N TRP A 62 2.03 2.58 19.08
CA TRP A 62 1.89 4.03 19.14
C TRP A 62 2.23 4.64 20.51
N SER A 63 2.30 3.82 21.58
CA SER A 63 2.75 4.31 22.89
C SER A 63 4.26 4.54 22.92
N TYR A 64 5.01 3.75 22.16
CA TYR A 64 6.45 3.91 21.96
C TYR A 64 6.86 3.30 20.61
N PRO A 65 6.80 4.07 19.50
CA PRO A 65 7.02 3.57 18.14
C PRO A 65 8.34 2.83 17.89
N PRO A 66 9.44 3.11 18.62
CA PRO A 66 10.66 2.31 18.50
C PRO A 66 10.54 0.85 18.97
N ASN A 67 9.48 0.49 19.71
CA ASN A 67 9.25 -0.89 20.10
C ASN A 67 9.03 -1.79 18.89
N PRO A 68 9.31 -3.10 19.02
CA PRO A 68 8.87 -4.08 18.05
C PRO A 68 7.37 -4.02 17.81
N THR A 69 6.94 -4.52 16.66
CA THR A 69 5.52 -4.66 16.36
C THR A 69 4.78 -5.43 17.47
N PRO A 70 3.57 -5.01 17.89
CA PRO A 70 2.78 -5.74 18.88
C PRO A 70 2.12 -6.99 18.28
N TRP A 71 2.24 -7.18 16.96
CA TRP A 71 1.71 -8.34 16.27
C TRP A 71 2.48 -9.62 16.60
N SER A 72 1.76 -10.73 16.59
CA SER A 72 2.39 -12.06 16.56
C SER A 72 3.03 -12.33 15.20
N THR A 73 3.99 -13.25 15.15
CA THR A 73 4.58 -13.74 13.89
C THR A 73 3.52 -14.23 12.90
N SER A 74 2.45 -14.88 13.40
CA SER A 74 1.36 -15.37 12.56
C SER A 74 0.56 -14.25 11.90
N GLU A 75 0.36 -13.13 12.61
CA GLU A 75 -0.35 -11.97 12.10
C GLU A 75 0.52 -11.24 11.05
N CYS A 76 1.82 -11.08 11.33
CA CYS A 76 2.78 -10.57 10.35
C CYS A 76 2.75 -11.38 9.05
N HIS A 77 2.79 -12.71 9.13
CA HIS A 77 2.70 -13.58 7.94
C HIS A 77 1.37 -13.41 7.20
N ARG A 78 0.25 -13.35 7.92
CA ARG A 78 -1.09 -13.16 7.33
C ARG A 78 -1.18 -11.84 6.59
N PHE A 79 -0.74 -10.75 7.22
CA PHE A 79 -0.72 -9.42 6.62
C PHE A 79 0.16 -9.37 5.37
N ASN A 80 1.42 -9.82 5.47
CA ASN A 80 2.36 -9.81 4.35
C ASN A 80 1.81 -10.60 3.14
N LYS A 81 1.18 -11.75 3.39
CA LYS A 81 0.56 -12.56 2.34
C LYS A 81 -0.62 -11.82 1.68
N GLU A 82 -1.47 -11.18 2.47
CA GLU A 82 -2.64 -10.45 1.96
C GLU A 82 -2.21 -9.24 1.12
N VAL A 83 -1.18 -8.49 1.57
CA VAL A 83 -0.61 -7.36 0.82
C VAL A 83 -0.15 -7.79 -0.57
N LEU A 84 0.61 -8.88 -0.66
CA LEU A 84 1.10 -9.37 -1.95
C LEU A 84 -0.04 -9.85 -2.85
N SER A 85 -1.07 -10.49 -2.28
CA SER A 85 -2.25 -10.92 -3.03
C SER A 85 -3.01 -9.72 -3.60
N VAL A 86 -3.30 -8.72 -2.78
CA VAL A 86 -4.01 -7.50 -3.19
C VAL A 86 -3.19 -6.71 -4.21
N LEU A 87 -1.87 -6.60 -4.04
CA LEU A 87 -1.01 -5.89 -4.99
C LEU A 87 -0.98 -6.56 -6.37
N ASN A 88 -1.00 -7.90 -6.42
CA ASN A 88 -1.13 -8.64 -7.67
C ASN A 88 -2.49 -8.39 -8.34
N ASP A 89 -3.58 -8.35 -7.57
CA ASP A 89 -4.91 -8.02 -8.09
C ASP A 89 -4.96 -6.59 -8.64
N VAL A 90 -4.36 -5.62 -7.94
CA VAL A 90 -4.29 -4.21 -8.37
C VAL A 90 -3.50 -4.08 -9.66
N THR A 91 -2.33 -4.72 -9.73
CA THR A 91 -1.50 -4.71 -10.94
C THR A 91 -2.26 -5.28 -12.14
N ARG A 92 -3.06 -6.33 -11.94
CA ARG A 92 -3.88 -6.93 -12.99
C ARG A 92 -5.02 -6.02 -13.45
N GLU A 93 -5.72 -5.36 -12.53
CA GLU A 93 -6.83 -4.45 -12.88
C GLU A 93 -6.35 -3.16 -13.53
N LEU A 94 -5.25 -2.56 -13.05
CA LEU A 94 -4.67 -1.36 -13.66
C LEU A 94 -4.12 -1.62 -15.07
N GLY A 95 -3.62 -2.84 -15.31
CA GLY A 95 -3.09 -3.23 -16.61
C GLY A 95 -1.80 -2.48 -17.00
N LYS A 96 -1.44 -2.58 -18.28
CA LYS A 96 -0.12 -2.18 -18.82
C LYS A 96 0.13 -0.66 -18.87
N GLU A 97 -0.89 0.16 -18.64
CA GLU A 97 -0.76 1.62 -18.61
C GLU A 97 -0.13 2.12 -17.32
N TYR A 98 -0.04 1.23 -16.31
CA TYR A 98 0.49 1.51 -14.99
C TYR A 98 1.68 0.60 -14.70
N ILE A 99 2.70 1.17 -14.06
CA ILE A 99 3.81 0.42 -13.47
C ILE A 99 3.80 0.70 -11.99
N ILE A 100 3.66 -0.34 -11.17
CA ILE A 100 3.76 -0.24 -9.72
C ILE A 100 5.17 -0.66 -9.30
N GLN A 101 5.89 0.27 -8.69
CA GLN A 101 7.11 -0.02 -7.95
C GLN A 101 6.73 -0.49 -6.54
N ASN A 102 6.85 -1.79 -6.30
CA ASN A 102 6.63 -2.37 -4.99
C ASN A 102 7.81 -2.04 -4.06
N GLU A 103 7.57 -1.17 -3.09
CA GLU A 103 8.53 -0.78 -2.05
C GLU A 103 8.08 -1.24 -0.66
N PHE A 104 7.04 -2.07 -0.60
CA PHE A 104 6.55 -2.65 0.63
C PHE A 104 7.65 -3.48 1.31
N LYS A 105 7.90 -3.17 2.58
CA LYS A 105 8.77 -3.95 3.45
C LYS A 105 7.89 -4.82 4.33
N SER A 106 8.10 -6.12 4.26
CA SER A 106 7.35 -7.09 5.09
C SER A 106 7.52 -6.78 6.57
N VAL A 107 6.41 -6.85 7.31
CA VAL A 107 6.42 -6.72 8.76
C VAL A 107 6.98 -8.00 9.37
N ILE A 108 7.90 -7.87 10.32
CA ILE A 108 8.52 -8.99 11.03
C ILE A 108 8.54 -8.67 12.53
N VAL A 109 8.49 -9.72 13.35
CA VAL A 109 8.72 -9.58 14.79
C VAL A 109 10.24 -9.46 14.99
N ASN A 110 10.69 -8.30 15.48
CA ASN A 110 12.07 -8.13 15.92
C ASN A 110 12.13 -8.51 17.39
N SER A 111 12.67 -9.69 17.68
CA SER A 111 12.90 -10.24 19.02
C SER A 111 14.21 -9.76 19.63
#